data_AF-A0A382FSB9-F1
#
_entry.id   AF-A0A382FSB9-F1
#
_cell.length_a   1.000
_cell.length_b   1.000
_cell.length_c   1.000
_cell.angle_alpha   90.00
_cell.angle_beta   90.00
_cell.angle_gamma   90.00
#
_symmetry.space_group_name_H-M   'P 1'
#
loop_
_entity.id
_entity.type
_entity.pdbx_description
1 polymer ?
#
loop_
_entity_poly.entity_id
_entity_poly.type
_entity_poly.pdbx_seq_one_letter_code
_entity_poly.pdbx_strand_id
1 'polypeptide(L)' 'MNITSAKYTDANNDMVEAVIDGITMCVPVNVDNTHWQAIQEWVDAGNTITAA' A
#
# COMPACT_ATOMS: atom_id res chain seq x y z
N MET A 1 10.61 -3.92 3.63
CA MET A 1 9.50 -4.88 3.41
C MET A 1 9.46 -5.23 1.94
N ASN A 2 9.16 -6.47 1.58
CA ASN A 2 8.97 -6.88 0.18
C ASN A 2 7.51 -6.68 -0.21
N ILE A 3 7.22 -5.65 -1.01
CA ILE A 3 5.87 -5.33 -1.48
C ILE A 3 5.74 -5.77 -2.93
N THR A 4 4.70 -6.57 -3.23
CA THR A 4 4.49 -7.11 -4.59
C THR A 4 3.22 -6.60 -5.26
N SER A 5 2.29 -6.03 -4.49
CA SER A 5 1.09 -5.38 -5.01
C SER A 5 0.49 -4.40 -4.00
N ALA A 6 -0.22 -3.40 -4.51
CA ALA A 6 -1.01 -2.45 -3.74
C ALA A 6 -2.24 -2.01 -4.55
N LYS A 7 -3.40 -1.97 -3.90
CA LYS A 7 -4.68 -1.55 -4.48
C LYS A 7 -5.49 -0.75 -3.46
N TYR A 8 -6.03 0.41 -3.84
CA TYR A 8 -6.99 1.13 -2.99
C TYR A 8 -8.27 0.30 -2.82
N THR A 9 -8.81 0.25 -1.61
CA THR A 9 -9.99 -0.58 -1.31
C THR A 9 -11.30 0.11 -1.70
N ASP A 10 -11.29 1.43 -1.85
CA ASP A 10 -12.44 2.25 -2.20
C ASP A 10 -12.02 3.51 -2.99
N ALA A 11 -13.00 4.31 -3.38
CA ALA A 11 -12.78 5.56 -4.11
C ALA A 11 -12.28 6.72 -3.22
N ASN A 12 -12.33 6.57 -1.90
CA ASN A 12 -11.83 7.58 -0.95
C ASN A 12 -10.32 7.46 -0.74
N ASN A 13 -9.73 6.33 -1.14
CA ASN A 13 -8.31 6.04 -0.98
C ASN A 13 -7.86 6.06 0.49
N ASP A 14 -8.75 5.68 1.42
CA ASP A 14 -8.45 5.68 2.87
C ASP A 14 -7.69 4.40 3.31
N MET A 15 -7.80 3.33 2.52
CA MET A 15 -7.14 2.06 2.76
C MET A 15 -6.55 1.47 1.48
N VAL A 16 -5.47 0.71 1.65
CA VAL A 16 -4.80 -0.05 0.60
C VAL A 16 -4.73 -1.51 1.00
N GLU A 17 -5.21 -2.41 0.14
CA GLU A 17 -4.90 -3.84 0.22
C GLU A 17 -3.54 -4.07 -0.45
N ALA A 18 -2.55 -4.57 0.30
CA ALA A 18 -1.21 -4.82 -0.18
C ALA A 18 -0.73 -6.23 0.19
N VAL A 19 0.13 -6.80 -0.66
CA VAL A 19 0.90 -8.01 -0.32
C VAL A 19 2.27 -7.58 0.17
N ILE A 20 2.49 -7.69 1.47
CA ILE A 20 3.71 -7.29 2.17
C ILE A 20 4.33 -8.53 2.82
N ASP A 21 5.57 -8.85 2.44
CA ASP A 21 6.31 -10.03 2.90
C ASP A 21 5.51 -11.34 2.72
N GLY A 22 4.73 -11.41 1.64
CA GLY A 22 3.87 -12.56 1.29
C GLY A 22 2.52 -12.62 2.01
N ILE A 23 2.18 -11.60 2.82
CA ILE A 23 0.92 -11.52 3.55
C ILE A 23 0.03 -10.44 2.95
N THR A 24 -1.21 -10.79 2.62
CA THR A 24 -2.24 -9.81 2.25
C THR A 24 -2.75 -9.09 3.49
N MET A 25 -2.71 -7.76 3.47
CA MET A 25 -3.16 -6.93 4.59
C MET A 25 -3.81 -5.63 4.11
N CYS A 26 -4.78 -5.13 4.88
CA CYS A 26 -5.35 -3.79 4.70
C CYS A 26 -4.55 -2.78 5.50
N VAL A 27 -4.00 -1.79 4.81
CA VAL A 27 -3.12 -0.75 5.34
C VAL A 27 -3.86 0.58 5.26
N PRO A 28 -4.18 1.22 6.41
CA PRO A 28 -4.69 2.59 6.42
C PRO A 28 -3.69 3.57 5.82
N VAL A 29 -4.18 4.51 5.01
CA VAL A 29 -3.41 5.64 4.48
C VAL A 29 -3.18 6.65 5.62
N ASN A 30 -2.09 6.42 6.35
CA ASN A 30 -1.74 7.21 7.53
C ASN A 30 -0.22 7.40 7.60
N VAL A 31 0.24 8.65 7.68
CA VAL A 31 1.66 9.02 7.72
C VAL A 31 2.45 8.38 8.87
N ASP A 32 1.79 7.98 9.96
CA ASP A 32 2.43 7.32 11.10
C ASP A 32 2.45 5.78 10.98
N ASN A 33 1.84 5.23 9.93
CA ASN A 33 1.82 3.78 9.67
C ASN A 33 3.06 3.36 8.86
N THR A 34 3.91 2.54 9.46
CA THR A 34 5.15 2.05 8.82
C THR A 34 4.90 1.23 7.56
N HIS A 35 3.78 0.51 7.47
CA HIS A 35 3.41 -0.21 6.25
C HIS A 35 3.01 0.76 5.13
N TRP A 36 2.34 1.87 5.47
CA TRP A 36 2.00 2.90 4.50
C TRP A 36 3.24 3.64 4.00
N GLN A 37 4.15 4.01 4.89
CA GLN A 37 5.45 4.60 4.52
C GLN A 37 6.23 3.67 3.57
N ALA A 38 6.28 2.36 3.86
CA ALA A 38 6.93 1.40 2.98
C ALA A 38 6.24 1.29 1.60
N ILE A 39 4.91 1.39 1.53
CA ILE A 39 4.16 1.45 0.27
C ILE A 39 4.53 2.72 -0.51
N GLN A 40 4.71 3.87 0.16
CA GLN A 40 5.14 5.11 -0.49
C GLN A 40 6.55 4.99 -1.08
N GLU A 41 7.51 4.46 -0.32
CA GLU A 41 8.88 4.19 -0.83
C GLU A 41 8.85 3.26 -2.05
N TRP A 42 7.96 2.27 -2.04
CA TRP A 42 7.76 1.36 -3.17
C TRP A 42 7.18 2.07 -4.40
N VAL A 43 6.27 3.04 -4.22
CA VAL A 43 5.76 3.91 -5.29
C VAL A 43 6.86 4.84 -5.83
N ASP A 44 7.67 5.43 -4.95
CA ASP A 44 8.81 6.29 -5.34
C ASP A 44 9.86 5.51 -6.16
N ALA A 45 9.96 4.20 -5.96
CA ALA A 45 10.78 3.30 -6.78
C ALA A 45 10.18 3.00 -8.17
N GLY A 46 9.04 3.60 -8.53
CA GLY A 46 8.41 3.51 -9.86
C GLY A 46 7.23 2.54 -9.96
N ASN A 47 6.73 2.03 -8.84
CA ASN A 47 5.54 1.18 -8.82
C ASN A 47 4.25 2.00 -8.65
N THR A 48 3.10 1.35 -8.81
CA THR A 48 1.79 2.02 -8.75
C THR A 48 0.82 1.33 -7.81
N ILE A 49 0.07 2.14 -7.06
CA ILE A 49 -1.12 1.67 -6.35
C ILE A 49 -2.28 1.72 -7.35
N THR A 50 -2.93 0.58 -7.55
CA THR A 50 -4.08 0.49 -8.45
C THR A 50 -5.34 1.08 -7.80
N ALA A 51 -6.24 1.62 -8.62
CA ALA A 51 -7.54 2.12 -8.16
C ALA A 51 -8.48 0.97 -7.73
N ALA A 52 -9.50 1.30 -6.94
CA ALA A 52 -10.52 0.36 -6.46
C ALA A 52 -11.32 -0.32 -7.58
#